data_AF-A0A8J7W3J0-F1
#
_entry.id   AF-A0A8J7W3J0-F1
#
_cell.length_a   1.000
_cell.length_b   1.000
_cell.length_c   1.000
_cell.angle_alpha   90.00
_cell.angle_beta   90.00
_cell.angle_gamma   90.00
#
_symmetry.space_group_name_H-M   'P 1'
#
loop_
_entity.id
_entity.type
_entity.pdbx_description
1 polymer ?
#
loop_
_entity_poly.entity_id
_entity_poly.type
_entity_poly.pdbx_seq_one_letter_code
_entity_poly.pdbx_strand_id
1 'polypeptide(L)'
;MKEPITLEQFVQEHPHDMIQIMSPGGYVTISPNLPLTELSAHAGVRGTEIPIPWEELKDQIVENCNYNEIDGNWYLLTGEPSQDYPVQAPEMHL
;
A
#
# COMPACT_ATOMS: atom_id res chain seq x y z
N MET A 1 1.95 0.43 22.66
CA MET A 1 2.31 0.13 21.26
C MET A 1 1.42 1.03 20.41
N LYS A 2 1.96 1.73 19.40
CA LYS A 2 1.09 2.43 18.44
C LYS A 2 0.37 1.35 17.63
N GLU A 3 -0.92 1.53 17.38
CA GLU A 3 -1.65 0.63 16.49
C GLU A 3 -1.03 0.70 15.07
N PRO A 4 -0.93 -0.43 14.36
CA PRO A 4 -0.44 -0.43 12.99
C PRO A 4 -1.39 0.41 12.12
N ILE A 5 -0.81 1.22 11.24
CA ILE A 5 -1.55 2.03 10.27
C ILE A 5 -1.58 1.31 8.91
N THR A 6 -2.74 1.28 8.29
CA THR A 6 -2.92 0.77 6.93
C THR A 6 -2.49 1.80 5.91
N LEU A 7 -2.21 1.35 4.68
CA LEU A 7 -1.94 2.23 3.56
C LEU A 7 -3.12 3.16 3.28
N GLU A 8 -4.37 2.68 3.39
CA GLU A 8 -5.56 3.52 3.24
C GLU A 8 -5.59 4.66 4.25
N GLN A 9 -5.36 4.37 5.53
CA GLN A 9 -5.31 5.39 6.57
C GLN A 9 -4.20 6.40 6.29
N PHE A 10 -3.01 5.95 5.87
CA PHE A 10 -1.92 6.85 5.53
C PHE A 10 -2.29 7.78 4.36
N VAL A 11 -2.90 7.25 3.29
CA VAL A 11 -3.37 8.06 2.16
C VAL A 11 -4.45 9.07 2.59
N GLN A 12 -5.34 8.70 3.51
CA GLN A 12 -6.36 9.61 4.05
C GLN A 12 -5.78 10.72 4.93
N GLU A 13 -4.72 10.44 5.69
CA GLU A 13 -3.98 11.42 6.50
C GLU A 13 -3.15 12.38 5.62
N HIS A 14 -2.78 11.93 4.42
CA HIS A 14 -1.92 12.63 3.47
C HIS A 14 -2.57 12.84 2.09
N PRO A 15 -3.78 13.47 2.00
CA PRO A 15 -4.60 13.48 0.78
C PRO A 15 -4.04 14.34 -0.36
N HIS A 16 -2.98 15.11 -0.10
CA HIS A 16 -2.34 16.01 -1.06
C HIS A 16 -0.88 15.64 -1.34
N ASP A 17 -0.37 14.60 -0.68
CA ASP A 17 1.01 14.19 -0.84
C ASP A 17 1.14 13.09 -1.90
N MET A 18 2.28 13.06 -2.56
CA MET A 18 2.68 11.96 -3.42
C MET A 18 3.25 10.83 -2.57
N ILE A 19 2.73 9.63 -2.73
CA ILE A 19 3.15 8.45 -1.96
C ILE A 19 3.70 7.40 -2.92
N GLN A 20 4.86 6.87 -2.58
CA GLN A 20 5.58 5.83 -3.31
C GLN A 20 5.64 4.58 -2.44
N ILE A 21 5.14 3.46 -2.98
CA ILE A 21 5.23 2.14 -2.32
C ILE A 21 5.90 1.13 -3.25
N MET A 22 6.35 0.02 -2.69
CA MET A 22 6.73 -1.17 -3.45
C MET A 22 5.63 -2.22 -3.38
N SER A 23 5.23 -2.73 -4.53
CA SER A 23 4.39 -3.93 -4.68
C SER A 23 5.22 -5.06 -5.30
N PRO A 24 4.76 -6.32 -5.26
CA PRO A 24 5.40 -7.41 -6.02
C PRO A 24 5.54 -7.11 -7.52
N GLY A 25 4.67 -6.28 -8.10
CA GLY A 25 4.70 -5.85 -9.50
C GLY A 25 5.66 -4.69 -9.79
N GLY A 26 6.31 -4.11 -8.78
CA GLY A 26 7.18 -2.95 -8.89
C GLY A 26 6.70 -1.74 -8.08
N TYR A 27 7.24 -0.56 -8.38
CA TYR A 27 6.87 0.68 -7.70
C TYR A 27 5.48 1.13 -8.09
N VAL A 28 4.68 1.56 -7.11
CA VAL A 28 3.37 2.15 -7.33
C VAL A 28 3.39 3.58 -6.81
N THR A 29 3.01 4.52 -7.67
CA THR A 29 2.82 5.92 -7.31
C THR A 29 1.35 6.18 -7.03
N ILE A 30 1.03 6.57 -5.81
CA ILE A 30 -0.28 7.08 -5.42
C ILE A 30 -0.17 8.61 -5.46
N SER A 31 -0.86 9.21 -6.42
CA SER A 31 -0.85 10.66 -6.64
C SER A 31 -2.19 11.27 -6.24
N PRO A 32 -2.21 12.46 -5.62
CA PRO A 32 -3.47 13.17 -5.35
C PRO A 32 -4.23 13.56 -6.62
N ASN A 33 -3.56 13.53 -7.79
CA ASN A 33 -4.13 13.89 -9.09
C ASN A 33 -4.61 12.67 -9.89
N LEU A 34 -4.41 11.45 -9.39
CA LEU A 34 -4.83 10.22 -10.06
C LEU A 34 -5.86 9.48 -9.20
N PRO A 35 -6.95 8.97 -9.79
CA PRO A 35 -7.90 8.17 -9.05
C PRO A 35 -7.24 6.83 -8.64
N LEU A 36 -7.57 6.35 -7.44
CA LEU A 36 -7.08 5.07 -6.92
C LEU A 36 -7.48 3.85 -7.79
N THR A 37 -8.43 4.02 -8.71
CA THR A 37 -8.84 3.01 -9.69
C THR A 37 -7.88 2.88 -10.88
N GLU A 38 -6.91 3.78 -11.03
CA GLU A 38 -5.99 3.83 -12.18
C GLU A 38 -4.53 3.58 -11.76
N LEU A 39 -4.33 2.88 -10.64
CA LEU A 39 -2.99 2.55 -10.16
C LEU A 39 -2.32 1.50 -11.05
N SER A 40 -1.01 1.65 -11.23
CA SER A 40 -0.18 0.69 -11.94
C SER A 40 1.18 0.58 -11.27
N ALA A 41 1.69 -0.64 -11.17
CA ALA A 41 3.05 -0.92 -10.78
C ALA A 41 4.00 -0.78 -11.98
N HIS A 42 5.20 -0.24 -11.76
CA HIS A 42 6.19 -0.12 -12.82
C HIS A 42 7.60 -0.48 -12.33
N ALA A 43 8.38 -1.13 -13.20
CA ALA A 43 9.78 -1.42 -12.96
C ALA A 43 10.71 -0.21 -13.20
N GLY A 44 10.16 0.99 -13.44
CA GLY A 44 10.92 2.18 -13.82
C GLY A 44 11.25 2.24 -15.32
N VAL A 45 10.67 1.35 -16.11
CA VAL A 45 10.75 1.34 -17.58
C VAL A 45 9.35 1.67 -18.13
N ARG A 46 9.26 2.63 -19.05
CA ARG A 46 7.98 3.00 -19.68
C ARG A 46 7.44 1.85 -20.52
N GLY A 47 6.13 1.63 -20.48
CA GLY A 47 5.45 0.59 -21.26
C GLY A 47 5.43 -0.80 -20.60
N THR A 48 5.95 -0.93 -19.37
CA THR A 48 5.90 -2.16 -18.57
C THR A 48 4.99 -2.00 -17.36
N GLU A 49 4.05 -1.06 -17.42
CA GLU A 49 3.11 -0.80 -16.33
C GLU A 49 2.14 -1.99 -16.20
N ILE A 50 2.01 -2.50 -14.99
CA ILE A 50 1.09 -3.58 -14.63
C ILE A 50 -0.04 -2.95 -13.80
N PRO A 51 -1.29 -2.95 -14.28
CA PRO A 51 -2.42 -2.47 -13.49
C PRO A 51 -2.50 -3.19 -12.16
N ILE A 52 -2.70 -2.45 -11.07
CA ILE A 52 -2.87 -3.00 -9.72
C ILE A 52 -4.10 -2.38 -9.07
N PRO A 53 -5.10 -3.19 -8.67
CA PRO A 53 -6.28 -2.68 -7.97
C PRO A 53 -5.91 -2.07 -6.61
N TRP A 54 -6.52 -0.94 -6.27
CA TRP A 54 -6.39 -0.36 -4.92
C TRP A 54 -6.76 -1.34 -3.80
N GLU A 55 -7.74 -2.20 -4.05
CA GLU A 55 -8.20 -3.23 -3.12
C GLU A 55 -7.10 -4.25 -2.75
N GLU A 56 -6.08 -4.44 -3.59
CA GLU A 56 -4.94 -5.31 -3.29
C GLU A 56 -3.89 -4.62 -2.41
N LEU A 57 -3.97 -3.29 -2.24
CA LEU A 57 -2.96 -2.47 -1.59
C LEU A 57 -3.44 -1.87 -0.27
N LYS A 58 -4.71 -1.49 -0.20
CA LYS A 58 -5.24 -0.60 0.85
C LYS A 58 -5.06 -1.12 2.28
N ASP A 59 -5.12 -2.44 2.46
CA ASP A 59 -5.05 -3.12 3.76
C ASP A 59 -3.60 -3.45 4.17
N GLN A 60 -2.61 -3.15 3.32
CA GLN A 60 -1.20 -3.33 3.67
C GLN A 60 -0.83 -2.42 4.84
N ILE A 61 0.02 -2.93 5.72
CA ILE A 61 0.49 -2.22 6.90
C ILE A 61 1.74 -1.42 6.55
N VAL A 62 1.78 -0.14 6.93
CA VAL A 62 2.97 0.69 6.79
C VAL A 62 3.99 0.28 7.85
N GLU A 63 5.05 -0.40 7.41
CA GLU A 63 6.15 -0.86 8.28
C GLU A 63 7.18 0.25 8.53
N ASN A 64 7.39 1.10 7.52
CA ASN A 64 8.30 2.24 7.59
C ASN A 64 7.82 3.35 6.65
N CYS A 65 8.06 4.60 7.02
CA CYS A 65 7.78 5.76 6.20
C CYS A 65 8.95 6.74 6.26
N ASN A 66 9.30 7.32 5.11
CA ASN A 66 10.29 8.37 5.01
C ASN A 66 9.79 9.47 4.07
N TYR A 67 9.75 10.72 4.57
CA TYR A 67 9.51 11.89 3.74
C TYR A 67 10.82 12.39 3.15
N ASN A 68 10.85 12.64 1.84
CA ASN A 68 11.99 13.24 1.19
C ASN A 68 11.69 14.72 0.88
N GLU A 69 12.37 15.63 1.59
CA GLU A 69 12.17 17.07 1.42
C GLU A 69 12.61 17.60 0.04
N ILE A 70 13.45 16.86 -0.70
CA ILE A 70 13.97 17.31 -2.00
C ILE A 70 12.89 17.20 -3.08
N ASP A 71 12.13 16.10 -3.09
CA ASP A 71 11.10 15.83 -4.10
C ASP A 71 9.67 15.97 -3.57
N GLY A 72 9.49 16.10 -2.25
CA GLY A 72 8.19 16.26 -1.60
C GLY A 72 7.37 14.97 -1.52
N ASN A 73 8.01 13.80 -1.63
CA ASN A 73 7.31 12.51 -1.66
C ASN A 73 7.48 11.74 -0.35
N TRP A 74 6.45 10.97 0.00
CA TRP A 74 6.54 9.88 0.97
C TRP A 74 6.99 8.60 0.28
N TYR A 75 7.94 7.93 0.89
CA TYR A 75 8.39 6.59 0.51
C TYR A 75 8.03 5.62 1.64
N LEU A 76 7.13 4.68 1.36
CA LEU A 76 6.64 3.72 2.33
C LEU A 76 7.18 2.33 2.02
N LEU A 77 7.59 1.63 3.08
CA LEU A 77 7.69 0.18 3.08
C LEU A 77 6.38 -0.36 3.65
N THR A 78 5.71 -1.20 2.88
CA THR A 78 4.45 -1.82 3.27
C THR A 78 4.58 -3.34 3.28
N GLY A 79 3.82 -3.97 4.18
CA GLY A 79 3.77 -5.42 4.33
C GLY A 79 2.32 -5.91 4.42
N GLU A 80 2.12 -7.19 4.18
CA GLU A 80 0.82 -7.82 4.38
C GLU A 80 0.46 -7.81 5.88
N PRO A 81 -0.83 -7.62 6.24
CA PRO A 81 -1.26 -7.74 7.62
C PRO A 81 -0.93 -9.15 8.14
N SER A 82 -0.32 -9.24 9.32
CA SER A 82 0.01 -10.53 9.94
C SER A 82 -1.26 -11.36 10.15
N GLN A 83 -1.25 -12.61 9.67
CA GLN A 83 -2.34 -13.57 9.83
C GLN A 83 -2.44 -14.15 11.26
N ASP A 84 -2.32 -13.34 12.30
CA ASP A 84 -2.63 -13.76 13.67
C ASP A 84 -4.16 -13.81 13.88
N TYR A 85 -4.86 -14.56 13.03
CA TYR A 85 -6.22 -15.00 13.29
C TYR A 85 -6.14 -16.39 13.94
N PRO A 86 -6.75 -16.61 15.12
CA PRO A 86 -6.98 -17.98 15.56
C PRO A 86 -7.88 -18.63 14.52
N VAL A 87 -7.33 -19.60 13.78
CA VAL A 87 -8.12 -20.55 13.00
C VAL A 87 -9.05 -21.22 14.01
N GLN A 88 -10.29 -20.75 14.10
CA GLN A 88 -11.35 -21.56 14.69
C GLN A 88 -11.44 -22.79 13.80
N ALA A 89 -10.91 -23.91 14.31
CA ALA A 89 -11.07 -25.20 13.68
C ALA A 89 -12.57 -25.39 13.38
N PRO A 90 -12.96 -25.82 12.18
CA PRO A 90 -14.36 -26.08 11.89
C PRO A 90 -14.83 -27.14 12.90
N GLU A 91 -15.84 -26.77 13.71
CA GLU A 91 -16.52 -27.72 14.57
C GLU A 91 -17.15 -28.80 13.67
N MET A 92 -16.47 -29.94 13.55
CA MET A 92 -17.09 -31.14 12.99
C MET A 92 -18.22 -31.53 13.94
N HIS A 93 -19.44 -31.16 13.57
CA HIS A 93 -20.64 -31.73 14.17
C HIS A 93 -20.69 -33.22 13.79
N LEU A 94 -20.63 -34.06 14.84
CA LEU A 94 -20.73 -35.52 14.79
C LEU A 94 -22.06 -35.99 14.19
#